data_AF-A0A7Y8M5Z6-F1
#
_entry.id   AF-A0A7Y8M5Z6-F1
#
_cell.length_a   1.000
_cell.length_b   1.000
_cell.length_c   1.000
_cell.angle_alpha   90.00
_cell.angle_beta   90.00
_cell.angle_gamma   90.00
#
_symmetry.space_group_name_H-M   'P 1'
#
loop_
_entity.id
_entity.type
_entity.pdbx_description
1 polymer ?
#
loop_
_entity_poly.entity_id
_entity_poly.type
_entity_poly.pdbx_seq_one_letter_code
_entity_poly.pdbx_strand_id
1 'polypeptide(L)' 'MRELHELSQNELSKLTDIPMATISAIENDQVNLGIERAKVLARALKCHPAVLVFSGWEVPLDEAA' A
#
# COMPACT_ATOMS: atom_id res chain seq x y z
N MET A 1 -7.20 -1.65 -0.05
CA MET A 1 -7.02 -0.46 -0.93
C MET A 1 -7.15 -0.82 -2.40
N ARG A 2 -6.27 -1.64 -2.99
CA ARG A 2 -6.37 -2.07 -4.40
C ARG A 2 -7.77 -2.56 -4.79
N GLU A 3 -8.37 -3.41 -3.97
CA GLU A 3 -9.70 -3.98 -4.22
C GLU A 3 -10.83 -2.95 -4.27
N LEU A 4 -10.69 -1.81 -3.57
CA LEU A 4 -11.65 -0.70 -3.65
C LEU A 4 -11.67 -0.04 -5.03
N HIS A 5 -10.59 -0.22 -5.80
CA HIS A 5 -10.49 0.24 -7.18
C HIS A 5 -10.81 -0.87 -8.20
N GLU A 6 -11.31 -2.02 -7.73
CA GLU A 6 -11.66 -3.19 -8.57
C GLU A 6 -10.49 -3.73 -9.41
N LEU A 7 -9.25 -3.46 -8.97
CA LEU A 7 -8.04 -3.89 -9.66
C LEU A 7 -7.56 -5.25 -9.15
N SER A 8 -7.16 -6.13 -10.06
CA SER A 8 -6.31 -7.28 -9.75
C SER A 8 -4.85 -6.83 -9.50
N GLN A 9 -4.05 -7.67 -8.84
CA GLN A 9 -2.62 -7.38 -8.64
C GLN A 9 -1.87 -7.26 -9.98
N ASN A 10 -2.29 -8.00 -11.00
CA ASN A 10 -1.70 -7.93 -12.34
C ASN A 10 -2.04 -6.61 -13.05
N GLU A 11 -3.26 -6.09 -12.89
CA GLU A 11 -3.63 -4.77 -13.43
C GLU A 11 -2.89 -3.66 -12.71
N LEU A 12 -2.79 -3.71 -11.38
CA LEU A 12 -2.01 -2.74 -10.62
C LEU A 12 -0.52 -2.78 -11.00
N SER A 13 0.02 -3.97 -11.28
CA SER A 13 1.40 -4.15 -11.76
C SER A 13 1.64 -3.39 -13.06
N LYS A 14 0.73 -3.52 -14.03
CA LYS A 14 0.80 -2.80 -15.32
C LYS A 14 0.67 -1.28 -15.17
N LEU A 15 -0.09 -0.81 -14.18
CA LEU A 15 -0.29 0.62 -13.94
C LEU A 15 0.90 1.31 -13.25
N THR A 16 1.75 0.53 -12.58
CA THR A 16 2.77 1.06 -11.66
C THR A 16 4.19 0.68 -12.02
N ASP A 17 4.36 -0.21 -13.00
CA ASP A 17 5.63 -0.87 -13.34
C ASP A 17 6.28 -1.60 -12.14
N ILE A 18 5.48 -1.91 -11.11
CA ILE A 18 5.91 -2.74 -9.98
C ILE A 18 5.53 -4.20 -10.31
N PRO A 19 6.45 -5.17 -10.22
CA PRO A 19 6.12 -6.56 -10.48
C PRO A 19 4.96 -7.08 -9.63
N MET A 20 4.05 -7.87 -10.21
CA MET A 20 2.90 -8.45 -9.50
C MET A 20 3.34 -9.23 -8.24
N ALA A 21 4.45 -9.98 -8.33
CA ALA A 21 5.02 -10.68 -7.18
C ALA A 21 5.45 -9.72 -6.05
N THR A 22 5.99 -8.55 -6.39
CA THR A 22 6.34 -7.50 -5.42
C THR A 22 5.09 -6.90 -4.78
N ILE A 23 4.04 -6.65 -5.57
CA ILE A 23 2.75 -6.17 -5.05
C ILE A 23 2.17 -7.20 -4.08
N SER A 24 2.17 -8.47 -4.45
CA SER A 24 1.70 -9.56 -3.59
C SER A 24 2.51 -9.66 -2.30
N ALA A 25 3.84 -9.56 -2.36
CA ALA A 25 4.69 -9.56 -1.18
C ALA A 25 4.43 -8.36 -0.25
N ILE A 26 4.09 -7.19 -0.81
CA ILE A 26 3.70 -6.01 -0.02
C ILE A 26 2.33 -6.22 0.63
N GLU A 27 1.34 -6.72 -0.12
CA GLU A 27 -0.02 -6.93 0.39
C GLU A 27 -0.10 -8.04 1.46
N ASN A 28 0.86 -8.97 1.47
CA ASN A 28 0.98 -10.03 2.48
C ASN A 28 2.03 -9.72 3.55
N ASP A 29 2.45 -8.46 3.71
CA ASP A 29 3.42 -7.99 4.70
C ASP A 29 4.78 -8.71 4.69
N GLN A 30 5.13 -9.36 3.57
CA GLN A 30 6.41 -10.06 3.39
C GLN A 30 7.55 -9.11 3.03
N VAL A 31 7.22 -7.96 2.43
CA VAL A 31 8.18 -6.92 2.04
C VAL A 31 7.63 -5.56 2.45
N ASN A 32 8.47 -4.75 3.11
CA ASN A 32 8.09 -3.38 3.46
C ASN A 32 7.89 -2.52 2.20
N LEU A 33 6.81 -1.74 2.14
CA LEU A 33 6.45 -0.93 0.97
C LEU A 33 7.52 0.13 0.65
N GLY A 34 7.97 0.88 1.65
CA GLY A 34 8.91 2.00 1.47
C GLY A 34 8.30 3.19 0.73
N ILE A 35 8.88 4.38 0.92
CA ILE A 35 8.27 5.65 0.52
C ILE A 35 8.12 5.79 -1.00
N GLU A 36 9.13 5.39 -1.78
CA GLU A 36 9.09 5.58 -3.24
C GLU A 36 8.02 4.72 -3.91
N ARG A 37 7.89 3.44 -3.53
CA ARG A 37 6.81 2.59 -4.01
C ARG A 37 5.45 3.05 -3.49
N ALA A 38 5.37 3.58 -2.27
CA ALA A 38 4.14 4.16 -1.75
C ALA A 38 3.67 5.34 -2.62
N LYS A 39 4.57 6.23 -3.06
CA LYS A 39 4.22 7.35 -3.97
C LYS A 39 3.65 6.83 -5.31
N VAL A 40 4.27 5.81 -5.89
CA VAL A 40 3.83 5.21 -7.16
C VAL A 40 2.46 4.56 -7.02
N LEU A 41 2.29 3.69 -6.02
CA LEU A 41 1.01 3.01 -5.74
C LEU A 41 -0.09 4.02 -5.41
N ALA A 42 0.21 5.03 -4.61
CA ALA A 42 -0.75 6.05 -4.20
C ALA A 42 -1.26 6.87 -5.39
N ARG A 43 -0.40 7.16 -6.37
CA ARG A 43 -0.81 7.80 -7.62
C ARG A 43 -1.76 6.92 -8.43
N ALA A 44 -1.46 5.63 -8.57
CA ALA A 44 -2.32 4.69 -9.30
C ALA A 44 -3.67 4.47 -8.60
N LEU A 45 -3.66 4.43 -7.26
CA LEU A 45 -4.83 4.24 -6.41
C LEU A 45 -5.50 5.56 -6.00
N LYS A 46 -5.09 6.70 -6.56
CA LYS A 46 -5.68 8.03 -6.28
C LYS A 46 -5.83 8.35 -4.79
N CYS A 47 -4.85 7.95 -3.97
CA CYS A 47 -4.83 8.21 -2.54
C CYS A 47 -3.55 8.96 -2.13
N HIS A 48 -3.49 9.40 -0.88
CA HIS A 48 -2.27 10.00 -0.34
C HIS A 48 -1.31 8.88 0.12
N PRO A 49 0.02 8.96 -0.14
CA PRO A 49 0.97 7.90 0.21
C PRO A 49 0.96 7.49 1.69
N ALA A 50 0.69 8.45 2.59
CA ALA A 50 0.57 8.19 4.03
C ALA A 50 -0.48 7.12 4.34
N VAL A 51 -1.58 7.05 3.58
CA VAL A 51 -2.65 6.08 3.82
C VAL A 51 -2.18 4.64 3.56
N LEU A 52 -1.21 4.45 2.66
CA LEU A 52 -0.62 3.14 2.37
C LEU A 52 0.50 2.78 3.35
N VAL A 53 1.28 3.77 3.80
CA VAL A 53 2.41 3.53 4.72
C VAL A 53 1.94 3.32 6.16
N PHE A 54 0.83 3.95 6.55
CA PHE A 54 0.28 3.88 7.91
C PHE A 54 -1.00 3.05 7.99
N SER A 55 -1.19 2.08 7.08
CA SER A 55 -2.44 1.30 6.99
C SER A 55 -2.75 0.45 8.22
N GLY A 56 -1.75 0.16 9.06
CA GLY A 56 -1.91 -0.54 10.34
C GLY A 56 -1.32 0.22 11.52
N TRP A 57 -1.12 1.54 11.40
CA TRP A 57 -0.62 2.33 12.53
C TRP A 57 -1.75 2.58 13.54
N GLU A 58 -1.63 1.97 14.70
CA GLU A 58 -2.47 2.26 15.86
C GLU A 58 -1.75 3.27 16.75
N VAL A 59 -2.45 4.33 17.15
CA VAL A 59 -1.97 5.23 18.21
C VAL A 59 -2.17 4.50 19.52
N PRO A 60 -1.11 4.25 20.31
CA PRO A 60 -1.27 3.73 21.66
C PRO A 60 -2.26 4.62 22.40
N LEU A 61 -3.34 4.04 22.93
CA LEU A 61 -4.14 4.75 23.91
C LEU A 61 -3.21 5.00 25.09
N ASP A 62 -2.81 6.25 25.30
CA ASP A 62 -2.20 6.62 26.57
C ASP A 62 -3.16 6.15 27.66
N GLU A 63 -2.75 5.16 28.45
CA GLU A 63 -3.38 4.89 29.74
C GLU A 63 -3.18 6.17 30.55
N ALA A 64 -4.14 7.08 30.46
CA ALA A 64 -4.19 8.27 31.28
C ALA A 64 -4.27 7.82 32.74
N ALA A 65 -3.09 7.79 33.37
CA ALA A 65 -2.88 7.62 34.80
C ALA A 65 -3.32 8.88 35.57
#